data_AF-A0AAP0HP74-F1
#
_entry.id   AF-A0AAP0HP74-F1
#
_cell.length_a   1.000
_cell.length_b   1.000
_cell.length_c   1.000
_cell.angle_alpha   90.00
_cell.angle_beta   90.00
_cell.angle_gamma   90.00
#
_symmetry.space_group_name_H-M   'P 1'
#
loop_
_entity.id
_entity.type
_entity.pdbx_description
1 polymer ?
#
loop_
_entity_poly.entity_id
_entity_poly.type
_entity_poly.pdbx_seq_one_letter_code
_entity_poly.pdbx_strand_id
1 'polypeptide(L)'
;MVKFCFPLCRNMDRAREILELKTGGLVVWSKKDTHVVYRGSSYNSSLKPCQKKHSENAHVVDTSLHVNDVKPEGKTALSCIQQDEVTQAENSSMHEFTGENLKLQSVFGTLFERETDRLLNGLGPRFVDWWWPKPLPVDADLLPEVVPGFMTPYRCCPPHVKPKLTDDELTSLRKFARYLPTHFALGRNTRLQGLANAMIKLWEKSPIAKIAVKLGIPNTNDKLMARELEHLTGGVLILRNKFFILFYRGKDFLPSEVANLVLARERELERCQLHEEGARCKPINSRYEVDEIIATSSSGTFSEFKHMTTKYGTICNETKDFDIQMETEKEKLQRELEREERRLFILKKKIARSAKELSRLNSEWEPTEQCIDLEMITEEERQCLRKIGLKVNKILMLGRRGIFDGVIGNMHLHWKHREIVKVITMQKTVSQVNYTARQLEVESGGILIAIEKLRKGYAIILYRGKTISVR
;
A
#
# COMPACT_ATOMS: atom_id res chain seq x y z
N MET A 1 27.22 3.50 -17.96
CA MET A 1 25.85 2.94 -17.97
C MET A 1 25.31 3.00 -16.55
N VAL A 2 24.11 3.55 -16.35
CA VAL A 2 23.46 3.70 -15.03
C VAL A 2 22.13 2.95 -15.04
N LYS A 3 21.92 2.10 -14.04
CA LYS A 3 20.69 1.33 -13.87
C LYS A 3 19.85 1.92 -12.73
N PHE A 4 18.57 2.17 -12.99
CA PHE A 4 17.62 2.73 -12.05
C PHE A 4 16.81 1.64 -11.36
N CYS A 5 16.71 1.75 -10.04
CA CYS A 5 15.81 0.92 -9.24
C CYS A 5 14.47 1.64 -9.02
N PHE A 6 13.48 0.92 -8.50
CA PHE A 6 12.25 1.54 -8.04
C PHE A 6 12.55 2.60 -6.96
N PRO A 7 11.85 3.74 -6.97
CA PRO A 7 10.71 4.07 -7.82
C PRO A 7 11.04 4.84 -9.11
N LEU A 8 12.29 5.31 -9.28
CA LEU A 8 12.71 6.19 -10.37
C LEU A 8 12.64 5.52 -11.77
N CYS A 9 12.71 4.18 -11.83
CA CYS A 9 12.50 3.42 -13.07
C CYS A 9 11.09 3.56 -13.68
N ARG A 10 10.10 4.12 -12.95
CA ARG A 10 8.74 4.37 -13.47
C ARG A 10 8.65 5.61 -14.36
N ASN A 11 9.60 6.55 -14.24
CA ASN A 11 9.65 7.77 -15.02
C ASN A 11 11.06 7.98 -15.57
N MET A 12 11.31 7.39 -16.74
CA MET A 12 12.64 7.43 -17.36
C MET A 12 12.98 8.81 -17.92
N ASP A 13 12.01 9.63 -18.31
CA ASP A 13 12.27 11.01 -18.75
C ASP A 13 12.74 11.88 -17.58
N ARG A 14 12.15 11.70 -16.38
CA ARG A 14 12.64 12.35 -15.17
C ARG A 14 14.01 11.80 -14.75
N ALA A 15 14.23 10.49 -14.88
CA ALA A 15 15.53 9.89 -14.59
C ALA A 15 16.62 10.43 -15.54
N ARG A 16 16.29 10.68 -16.81
CA ARG A 16 17.15 11.35 -17.78
C ARG A 16 17.53 12.75 -17.29
N GLU A 17 16.53 13.60 -16.99
CA GLU A 17 16.76 14.96 -16.53
C GLU A 17 17.63 15.01 -15.26
N ILE A 18 17.36 14.13 -14.28
CA ILE A 18 18.14 14.05 -13.04
C ILE A 18 19.58 13.62 -13.34
N LEU A 19 19.79 12.68 -14.26
CA LEU A 19 21.15 12.27 -14.65
C LEU A 19 21.91 13.39 -15.33
N GLU A 20 21.29 14.04 -16.30
CA GLU A 20 21.93 15.13 -17.03
C GLU A 20 22.31 16.26 -16.07
N LEU A 21 21.42 16.60 -15.13
CA LEU A 21 21.65 17.63 -14.13
C LEU A 21 22.74 17.25 -13.10
N LYS A 22 22.72 16.02 -12.56
CA LYS A 22 23.71 15.59 -11.55
C LYS A 22 25.08 15.29 -12.15
N THR A 23 25.13 14.91 -13.42
CA THR A 23 26.35 14.36 -14.02
C THR A 23 26.97 15.26 -15.08
N GLY A 24 26.23 16.27 -15.56
CA GLY A 24 26.66 17.18 -16.62
C GLY A 24 26.85 16.53 -17.99
N GLY A 25 26.59 15.22 -18.11
CA GLY A 25 26.69 14.47 -19.35
C GLY A 25 25.34 14.27 -20.00
N LEU A 26 25.33 14.13 -21.33
CA LEU A 26 24.13 13.93 -22.12
C LEU A 26 23.73 12.45 -22.12
N VAL A 27 22.44 12.15 -21.94
CA VAL A 27 21.95 10.78 -22.05
C VAL A 27 21.77 10.42 -23.53
N VAL A 28 22.63 9.56 -24.05
CA VAL A 28 22.65 9.17 -25.47
C VAL A 28 21.76 7.97 -25.78
N TRP A 29 21.42 7.16 -24.76
CA TRP A 29 20.57 6.00 -24.94
C TRP A 29 19.78 5.67 -23.68
N SER A 30 18.52 5.31 -23.86
CA SER A 30 17.59 4.91 -22.80
C SER A 30 16.87 3.63 -23.17
N LYS A 31 16.93 2.60 -22.31
CA LYS A 31 16.16 1.36 -22.47
C LYS A 31 15.69 0.82 -21.13
N LYS A 32 14.37 0.64 -20.99
CA LYS A 32 13.68 0.10 -19.80
C LYS A 32 14.05 0.82 -18.51
N ASP A 33 15.04 0.31 -17.77
CA ASP A 33 15.50 0.81 -16.47
C ASP A 33 16.94 1.36 -16.54
N THR A 34 17.52 1.45 -17.73
CA THR A 34 18.94 1.75 -17.92
C THR A 34 19.13 2.95 -18.84
N HIS A 35 20.01 3.87 -18.43
CA HIS A 35 20.48 5.01 -19.22
C HIS A 35 21.99 4.91 -19.48
N VAL A 36 22.41 5.28 -20.68
CA VAL A 36 23.82 5.48 -21.02
C VAL A 36 24.07 6.97 -21.13
N VAL A 37 24.98 7.46 -20.30
CA VAL A 37 25.37 8.87 -20.22
C VAL A 37 26.72 9.05 -20.89
N TYR A 38 26.81 10.01 -21.79
CA TYR A 38 28.04 10.47 -22.42
C TYR A 38 28.52 11.75 -21.72
N ARG A 39 29.71 11.73 -21.13
CA ARG A 39 30.27 12.86 -20.34
C ARG A 39 31.43 13.60 -21.02
N GLY A 40 31.77 13.25 -22.27
CA GLY A 40 32.93 13.79 -23.00
C GLY A 40 34.26 13.12 -22.64
N SER A 41 35.28 13.33 -23.48
CA SER A 41 36.58 12.65 -23.46
C SER A 41 37.57 13.16 -22.39
N SER A 42 37.27 14.29 -21.73
CA SER A 42 38.15 14.98 -20.78
C SER A 42 37.78 14.73 -19.30
N TYR A 43 36.95 13.70 -19.03
CA TYR A 43 36.55 13.37 -17.66
C TYR A 43 37.69 12.65 -16.92
N ASN A 44 38.45 13.39 -16.12
CA ASN A 44 39.45 12.83 -15.22
C ASN A 44 38.75 11.96 -14.17
N SER A 45 38.76 10.66 -14.41
CA SER A 45 38.28 9.63 -13.50
C SER A 45 39.19 9.58 -12.27
N SER A 46 38.80 10.24 -11.17
CA SER A 46 39.42 10.05 -9.86
C SER A 46 38.99 8.72 -9.24
N LEU A 47 39.31 7.61 -9.93
CA LEU A 47 39.25 6.27 -9.37
C LEU A 47 40.51 6.05 -8.51
N LYS A 48 40.33 6.03 -7.18
CA LYS A 48 41.31 5.39 -6.28
C LYS A 48 41.47 3.92 -6.73
N PRO A 49 42.69 3.47 -7.08
CA PRO A 49 42.87 2.12 -7.61
C PRO A 49 42.85 1.09 -6.47
N CYS A 50 41.89 0.17 -6.52
CA CYS A 50 41.96 -1.07 -5.76
C CYS A 50 42.97 -1.98 -6.48
N GLN A 51 44.09 -2.26 -5.81
CA GLN A 51 45.20 -3.04 -6.32
C GLN A 51 44.75 -4.45 -6.74
N LYS A 52 45.04 -4.83 -7.98
CA LYS A 52 45.25 -6.22 -8.37
C LYS A 52 46.56 -6.32 -9.15
N LYS A 53 47.42 -7.20 -8.65
CA LYS A 53 48.76 -7.54 -9.14
C LYS A 53 48.70 -8.36 -10.44
N HIS A 54 49.88 -8.51 -11.04
CA HIS A 54 50.33 -9.28 -12.24
C HIS A 54 50.66 -8.34 -13.42
N SER A 55 51.94 -8.02 -13.71
CA SER A 55 53.00 -8.86 -14.35
C SER A 55 52.58 -9.15 -15.80
N GLU A 56 53.22 -8.71 -16.90
CA GLU A 56 54.61 -8.40 -17.24
C GLU A 56 54.66 -7.59 -18.58
N ASN A 57 55.70 -6.75 -18.71
CA ASN A 57 56.57 -6.45 -19.88
C ASN A 57 56.03 -5.99 -21.26
N ALA A 58 56.40 -4.74 -21.63
CA ALA A 58 57.29 -4.33 -22.75
C ALA A 58 57.04 -2.84 -23.09
N HIS A 59 57.90 -1.88 -22.70
CA HIS A 59 59.01 -1.27 -23.49
C HIS A 59 58.56 -0.88 -24.92
N VAL A 60 58.59 0.38 -25.40
CA VAL A 60 59.67 1.41 -25.53
C VAL A 60 58.94 2.73 -25.93
N VAL A 61 59.05 3.89 -25.23
CA VAL A 61 60.04 4.99 -25.35
C VAL A 61 60.05 5.58 -26.80
N ASP A 62 59.96 6.88 -27.11
CA ASP A 62 59.87 8.13 -26.35
C ASP A 62 59.63 9.31 -27.32
N THR A 63 59.28 10.46 -26.73
CA THR A 63 59.70 11.84 -27.09
C THR A 63 59.06 12.61 -28.27
N SER A 64 58.33 13.64 -27.81
CA SER A 64 57.96 14.96 -28.33
C SER A 64 58.73 15.61 -29.49
N LEU A 65 58.06 16.50 -30.25
CA LEU A 65 58.23 17.97 -30.12
C LEU A 65 57.22 18.77 -30.98
N HIS A 66 56.89 19.96 -30.47
CA HIS A 66 55.99 21.01 -30.96
C HIS A 66 56.42 21.66 -32.28
N VAL A 67 55.45 22.06 -33.14
CA VAL A 67 55.52 23.27 -33.98
C VAL A 67 54.12 23.91 -34.11
N ASN A 68 54.07 25.24 -34.05
CA ASN A 68 52.89 26.10 -34.12
C ASN A 68 52.42 26.44 -35.54
N ASP A 69 51.21 27.02 -35.57
CA ASP A 69 50.60 27.92 -36.55
C ASP A 69 49.94 27.34 -37.80
N VAL A 70 48.67 27.73 -38.00
CA VAL A 70 48.21 28.67 -39.05
C VAL A 70 46.67 28.76 -39.01
N LYS A 71 46.13 29.98 -38.99
CA LYS A 71 44.76 30.32 -39.46
C LYS A 71 44.83 30.77 -40.92
N PRO A 72 43.76 30.59 -41.71
CA PRO A 72 43.15 31.80 -42.28
C PRO A 72 41.60 31.78 -42.35
N GLU A 73 41.08 32.98 -42.57
CA GLU A 73 39.68 33.37 -42.74
C GLU A 73 39.13 33.05 -44.15
N GLY A 74 37.79 33.04 -44.31
CA GLY A 74 37.10 32.96 -45.60
C GLY A 74 35.59 33.24 -45.50
N LYS A 75 35.11 34.26 -46.22
CA LYS A 75 33.78 34.91 -46.14
C LYS A 75 32.72 34.35 -47.14
N THR A 76 31.44 34.50 -46.77
CA THR A 76 30.20 34.82 -47.55
C THR A 76 29.58 33.94 -48.67
N ALA A 77 28.29 33.59 -48.42
CA ALA A 77 27.05 33.97 -49.15
C ALA A 77 26.45 33.15 -50.32
N LEU A 78 25.11 33.28 -50.41
CA LEU A 78 24.08 32.90 -51.43
C LEU A 78 23.29 31.61 -51.08
N SER A 79 21.98 31.54 -50.78
CA SER A 79 20.69 32.24 -51.07
C SER A 79 19.79 31.53 -52.11
N CYS A 80 18.49 31.43 -51.75
CA CYS A 80 17.24 31.25 -52.54
C CYS A 80 17.09 29.99 -53.43
N ILE A 81 15.92 29.31 -53.46
CA ILE A 81 14.67 29.74 -54.12
C ILE A 81 13.42 29.05 -53.50
N GLN A 82 12.30 29.79 -53.53
CA GLN A 82 10.92 29.49 -53.11
C GLN A 82 10.17 28.54 -54.08
N GLN A 83 9.05 27.97 -53.62
CA GLN A 83 7.78 27.97 -54.38
C GLN A 83 6.57 27.72 -53.45
N ASP A 84 5.52 28.50 -53.70
CA ASP A 84 4.20 28.57 -53.04
C ASP A 84 3.11 27.75 -53.78
N GLU A 85 2.01 27.41 -53.08
CA GLU A 85 0.58 27.50 -53.48
C GLU A 85 -0.29 26.73 -52.43
N VAL A 86 -0.97 27.39 -51.47
CA VAL A 86 -2.31 28.01 -51.43
C VAL A 86 -3.52 27.05 -51.48
N THR A 87 -4.29 26.97 -50.38
CA THR A 87 -5.74 27.30 -50.32
C THR A 87 -6.29 27.34 -48.87
N GLN A 88 -6.74 28.55 -48.47
CA GLN A 88 -7.95 28.98 -47.72
C GLN A 88 -8.48 28.17 -46.52
N ALA A 89 -9.13 28.74 -45.49
CA ALA A 89 -9.29 30.06 -44.87
C ALA A 89 -10.32 29.81 -43.74
N GLU A 90 -10.22 30.49 -42.59
CA GLU A 90 -11.36 31.16 -41.93
C GLU A 90 -10.88 31.87 -40.64
N ASN A 91 -11.33 33.11 -40.49
CA ASN A 91 -10.81 34.17 -39.63
C ASN A 91 -11.53 34.21 -38.28
N SER A 92 -10.87 34.74 -37.23
CA SER A 92 -11.38 35.93 -36.52
C SER A 92 -10.38 36.52 -35.52
N SER A 93 -9.92 37.72 -35.90
CA SER A 93 -9.57 38.93 -35.14
C SER A 93 -8.62 38.91 -33.93
N MET A 94 -7.44 39.48 -34.21
CA MET A 94 -6.53 40.16 -33.29
C MET A 94 -7.15 41.44 -32.69
N HIS A 95 -6.79 41.74 -31.44
CA HIS A 95 -6.63 43.12 -30.99
C HIS A 95 -5.16 43.27 -30.57
N GLU A 96 -4.37 43.92 -31.41
CA GLU A 96 -3.02 44.37 -31.12
C GLU A 96 -3.07 45.61 -30.21
N PHE A 97 -2.25 45.61 -29.17
CA PHE A 97 -1.73 46.83 -28.56
C PHE A 97 -0.22 46.66 -28.48
N THR A 98 0.48 47.41 -29.34
CA THR A 98 1.93 47.49 -29.43
C THR A 98 2.46 48.47 -28.38
N GLY A 99 3.56 48.12 -27.72
CA GLY A 99 4.36 49.10 -26.95
C GLY A 99 5.09 48.57 -25.73
N GLU A 100 6.32 48.07 -25.95
CA GLU A 100 7.50 48.20 -25.08
C GLU A 100 7.77 47.17 -23.94
N ASN A 101 8.71 46.26 -24.26
CA ASN A 101 9.89 45.90 -23.47
C ASN A 101 9.72 45.48 -22.00
N LEU A 102 9.30 44.23 -21.78
CA LEU A 102 9.79 43.44 -20.65
C LEU A 102 10.09 42.01 -21.11
N LYS A 103 11.38 41.68 -21.21
CA LYS A 103 12.00 40.34 -21.18
C LYS A 103 10.98 39.20 -21.00
N LEU A 104 10.41 38.72 -22.10
CA LEU A 104 9.71 37.43 -22.14
C LEU A 104 10.77 36.34 -22.03
N GLN A 105 11.14 36.02 -20.79
CA GLN A 105 11.87 34.80 -20.47
C GLN A 105 11.03 33.65 -21.06
N SER A 106 11.60 32.92 -22.01
CA SER A 106 11.01 31.73 -22.62
C SER A 106 10.25 30.91 -21.57
N VAL A 107 8.93 30.87 -21.70
CA VAL A 107 8.04 30.31 -20.68
C VAL A 107 8.09 28.78 -20.80
N PHE A 108 9.12 28.18 -20.22
CA PHE A 108 9.26 26.73 -20.14
C PHE A 108 8.21 26.15 -19.16
N GLY A 109 7.42 25.16 -19.62
CA GLY A 109 6.50 24.37 -18.79
C GLY A 109 5.01 24.51 -19.15
N THR A 110 4.24 23.48 -18.84
CA THR A 110 2.78 23.48 -19.03
C THR A 110 2.12 24.55 -18.14
N LEU A 111 0.93 25.03 -18.51
CA LEU A 111 0.17 25.97 -17.67
C LEU A 111 -0.04 25.42 -16.25
N PHE A 112 -0.34 24.12 -16.15
CA PHE A 112 -0.51 23.40 -14.89
C PHE A 112 0.73 23.45 -13.99
N GLU A 113 1.93 23.23 -14.54
CA GLU A 113 3.19 23.32 -13.79
C GLU A 113 3.41 24.73 -13.25
N ARG A 114 3.20 25.75 -14.10
CA ARG A 114 3.39 27.16 -13.72
C ARG A 114 2.45 27.59 -12.60
N GLU A 115 1.18 27.22 -12.69
CA GLU A 115 0.20 27.58 -11.67
C GLU A 115 0.47 26.85 -10.36
N THR A 116 0.92 25.60 -10.43
CA THR A 116 1.32 24.87 -9.23
C THR A 116 2.60 25.45 -8.62
N ASP A 117 3.58 25.83 -9.43
CA ASP A 117 4.79 26.48 -8.91
C ASP A 117 4.45 27.80 -8.22
N ARG A 118 3.55 28.61 -8.79
CA ARG A 118 3.01 29.82 -8.14
C ARG A 118 2.31 29.51 -6.81
N LEU A 119 1.52 28.45 -6.77
CA LEU A 119 0.86 27.99 -5.54
C LEU A 119 1.89 27.62 -4.46
N LEU A 120 2.92 26.87 -4.85
CA LEU A 120 3.93 26.36 -3.93
C LEU A 120 5.06 27.37 -3.62
N ASN A 121 5.14 28.49 -4.34
CA ASN A 121 6.14 29.53 -4.11
C ASN A 121 5.97 30.16 -2.71
N GLY A 122 7.08 30.30 -1.99
CA GLY A 122 7.09 30.85 -0.62
C GLY A 122 6.72 29.87 0.50
N LEU A 123 6.38 28.62 0.18
CA LEU A 123 6.10 27.58 1.18
C LEU A 123 7.34 26.86 1.70
N GLY A 124 8.42 26.80 0.91
CA GLY A 124 9.67 26.16 1.29
C GLY A 124 10.54 25.73 0.11
N PRO A 125 11.70 25.11 0.39
CA PRO A 125 12.61 24.59 -0.63
C PRO A 125 11.96 23.45 -1.42
N ARG A 126 12.33 23.31 -2.70
CA ARG A 126 11.82 22.26 -3.60
C ARG A 126 12.56 20.94 -3.39
N PHE A 127 11.83 19.83 -3.44
CA PHE A 127 12.40 18.49 -3.37
C PHE A 127 12.96 18.07 -4.74
N VAL A 128 14.27 18.19 -4.91
CA VAL A 128 14.96 17.94 -6.20
C VAL A 128 14.92 16.47 -6.61
N ASP A 129 15.05 15.56 -5.66
CA ASP A 129 15.08 14.10 -5.89
C ASP A 129 13.67 13.49 -6.13
N TRP A 130 12.69 14.32 -6.48
CA TRP A 130 11.35 13.88 -6.83
C TRP A 130 11.35 13.08 -8.14
N TRP A 131 10.85 11.84 -8.05
CA TRP A 131 10.83 10.85 -9.13
C TRP A 131 9.49 10.81 -9.90
N TRP A 132 8.50 11.58 -9.45
CA TRP A 132 7.23 11.78 -10.17
C TRP A 132 7.37 12.94 -11.18
N PRO A 133 6.45 13.07 -12.14
CA PRO A 133 6.38 14.23 -13.02
C PRO A 133 6.39 15.54 -12.23
N LYS A 134 6.97 16.58 -12.86
CA LYS A 134 6.86 17.96 -12.40
C LYS A 134 5.39 18.35 -12.27
N PRO A 135 5.05 19.28 -11.36
CA PRO A 135 5.92 20.17 -10.60
C PRO A 135 6.60 19.51 -9.38
N LEU A 136 7.71 20.10 -8.91
CA LEU A 136 8.45 19.58 -7.76
C LEU A 136 7.74 19.96 -6.46
N PRO A 137 7.43 19.00 -5.58
CA PRO A 137 6.84 19.32 -4.28
C PRO A 137 7.84 20.05 -3.39
N VAL A 138 7.34 20.71 -2.36
CA VAL A 138 8.15 21.28 -1.28
C VAL A 138 8.72 20.14 -0.41
N ASP A 139 10.01 20.20 -0.11
CA ASP A 139 10.62 19.26 0.81
C ASP A 139 10.25 19.62 2.26
N ALA A 140 9.38 18.82 2.86
CA ALA A 140 8.92 19.03 4.22
C ALA A 140 9.98 18.69 5.28
N ASP A 141 11.00 17.90 4.93
CA ASP A 141 12.06 17.54 5.88
C ASP A 141 13.07 18.68 6.06
N LEU A 142 13.18 19.58 5.09
CA LEU A 142 14.01 20.78 5.16
C LEU A 142 13.32 21.95 5.87
N LEU A 143 12.03 21.82 6.21
CA LEU A 143 11.31 22.83 6.96
C LEU A 143 11.71 22.79 8.46
N PRO A 144 11.63 23.93 9.17
CA PRO A 144 11.95 24.00 10.60
C PRO A 144 11.16 22.97 11.42
N GLU A 145 11.85 22.27 12.32
CA GLU A 145 11.21 21.27 13.22
C GLU A 145 10.25 21.93 14.21
N VAL A 146 10.67 23.05 14.76
CA VAL A 146 9.94 23.83 15.75
C VAL A 146 9.90 25.26 15.25
N VAL A 147 8.70 25.84 15.21
CA VAL A 147 8.51 27.25 14.87
C VAL A 147 8.23 27.98 16.18
N PRO A 148 9.10 28.90 16.63
CA PRO A 148 8.87 29.65 17.85
C PRO A 148 7.52 30.37 17.82
N GLY A 149 6.71 30.18 18.86
CA GLY A 149 5.38 30.78 18.96
C GLY A 149 4.35 30.19 17.98
N PHE A 150 4.56 28.97 17.48
CA PHE A 150 3.54 28.30 16.67
C PHE A 150 2.22 28.17 17.43
N MET A 151 1.17 28.74 16.85
CA MET A 151 -0.20 28.62 17.35
C MET A 151 -1.03 27.87 16.33
N THR A 152 -1.88 26.95 16.82
CA THR A 152 -2.93 26.33 16.02
C THR A 152 -3.83 27.43 15.43
N PRO A 153 -4.19 27.34 14.14
CA PRO A 153 -4.99 28.36 13.50
C PRO A 153 -6.37 28.45 14.15
N TYR A 154 -6.87 29.68 14.35
CA TYR A 154 -8.23 29.89 14.84
C TYR A 154 -9.24 29.39 13.81
N ARG A 155 -10.25 28.67 14.28
CA ARG A 155 -11.19 27.91 13.47
C ARG A 155 -12.59 28.12 14.00
N CYS A 156 -13.50 28.53 13.13
CA CYS A 156 -14.89 28.75 13.49
C CYS A 156 -15.77 28.46 12.28
N CYS A 157 -16.78 27.60 12.46
CA CYS A 157 -17.82 27.41 11.46
C CYS A 157 -18.83 28.57 11.50
N PRO A 158 -19.40 28.95 10.35
CA PRO A 158 -20.59 29.81 10.33
C PRO A 158 -21.76 29.17 11.11
N PRO A 159 -22.70 29.98 11.61
CA PRO A 159 -23.88 29.46 12.31
C PRO A 159 -24.64 28.41 11.49
N HIS A 160 -25.11 27.35 12.16
CA HIS A 160 -25.85 26.22 11.57
C HIS A 160 -25.05 25.29 10.63
N VAL A 161 -23.76 25.55 10.43
CA VAL A 161 -22.88 24.66 9.65
C VAL A 161 -22.17 23.69 10.58
N LYS A 162 -22.31 22.38 10.31
CA LYS A 162 -21.57 21.36 11.06
C LYS A 162 -20.13 21.26 10.54
N PRO A 163 -19.12 21.14 11.43
CA PRO A 163 -17.71 20.98 11.04
C PRO A 163 -17.43 19.60 10.42
N LYS A 164 -18.20 18.57 10.80
CA LYS A 164 -18.02 17.19 10.32
C LYS A 164 -18.41 17.07 8.84
N LEU A 165 -17.56 16.39 8.06
CA LEU A 165 -17.82 16.09 6.65
C LEU A 165 -18.84 14.95 6.51
N THR A 166 -19.70 15.02 5.50
CA THR A 166 -20.55 13.91 5.09
C THR A 166 -19.78 12.94 4.19
N ASP A 167 -20.24 11.69 4.07
CA ASP A 167 -19.56 10.67 3.26
C ASP A 167 -19.50 11.04 1.77
N ASP A 168 -20.52 11.74 1.27
CA ASP A 168 -20.57 12.25 -0.11
C ASP A 168 -19.55 13.35 -0.36
N GLU A 169 -19.42 14.30 0.58
CA GLU A 169 -18.40 15.35 0.53
C GLU A 169 -17.00 14.75 0.57
N LEU A 170 -16.80 13.78 1.46
CA LEU A 170 -15.54 13.07 1.61
C LEU A 170 -15.17 12.36 0.29
N THR A 171 -16.13 11.66 -0.31
CA THR A 171 -15.94 10.99 -1.61
C THR A 171 -15.62 11.98 -2.73
N SER A 172 -16.29 13.14 -2.75
CA SER A 172 -16.06 14.21 -3.72
C SER A 172 -14.66 14.82 -3.60
N LEU A 173 -14.21 15.10 -2.37
CA LEU A 173 -12.86 15.59 -2.08
C LEU A 173 -11.79 14.57 -2.50
N ARG A 174 -12.01 13.27 -2.26
CA ARG A 174 -11.10 12.21 -2.74
C ARG A 174 -11.01 12.20 -4.25
N LYS A 175 -12.13 12.35 -4.97
CA LYS A 175 -12.14 12.42 -6.44
C LYS A 175 -11.35 13.62 -6.94
N PHE A 176 -11.54 14.79 -6.33
CA PHE A 176 -10.84 16.03 -6.67
C PHE A 176 -9.33 15.91 -6.45
N ALA A 177 -8.91 15.36 -5.31
CA ALA A 177 -7.50 15.25 -4.95
C ALA A 177 -6.66 14.30 -5.83
N ARG A 178 -7.29 13.45 -6.66
CA ARG A 178 -6.57 12.62 -7.63
C ARG A 178 -5.87 13.45 -8.69
N TYR A 179 -6.51 14.52 -9.14
CA TYR A 179 -6.00 15.42 -10.18
C TYR A 179 -5.03 16.48 -9.64
N LEU A 180 -5.01 16.67 -8.31
CA LEU A 180 -4.11 17.63 -7.69
C LEU A 180 -2.65 17.16 -7.72
N PRO A 181 -1.71 18.08 -7.97
CA PRO A 181 -0.28 17.81 -7.84
C PRO A 181 0.08 17.50 -6.39
N THR A 182 1.24 16.89 -6.19
CA THR A 182 1.77 16.69 -4.85
C THR A 182 2.36 18.00 -4.36
N HIS A 183 1.94 18.47 -3.19
CA HIS A 183 2.38 19.76 -2.66
C HIS A 183 3.63 19.63 -1.79
N PHE A 184 3.65 18.60 -0.93
CA PHE A 184 4.75 18.36 0.02
C PHE A 184 5.28 16.94 -0.12
N ALA A 185 6.57 16.76 0.16
CA ALA A 185 7.20 15.45 0.32
C ALA A 185 7.74 15.33 1.75
N LEU A 186 7.24 14.36 2.51
CA LEU A 186 7.54 14.17 3.93
C LEU A 186 8.21 12.83 4.20
N GLY A 187 9.28 12.84 4.98
CA GLY A 187 9.98 11.64 5.44
C GLY A 187 10.04 11.49 6.95
N ARG A 188 9.91 12.58 7.72
CA ARG A 188 9.91 12.57 9.19
C ARG A 188 8.55 12.21 9.79
N ASN A 189 8.58 11.56 10.95
CA ASN A 189 7.36 11.17 11.68
C ASN A 189 6.89 12.16 12.75
N THR A 190 7.81 13.00 13.25
CA THR A 190 7.62 13.87 14.42
C THR A 190 8.16 15.27 14.15
N ARG A 191 7.73 16.27 14.93
CA ARG A 191 8.16 17.67 14.86
C ARG A 191 7.79 18.30 13.52
N LEU A 192 6.51 18.21 13.21
CA LEU A 192 5.95 18.66 11.93
C LEU A 192 5.44 20.11 11.98
N GLN A 193 5.92 20.94 12.91
CA GLN A 193 5.42 22.32 13.07
C GLN A 193 5.73 23.22 11.86
N GLY A 194 6.94 23.13 11.29
CA GLY A 194 7.27 23.86 10.07
C GLY A 194 6.41 23.45 8.87
N LEU A 195 6.11 22.14 8.75
CA LEU A 195 5.19 21.63 7.74
C LEU A 195 3.75 22.12 8.00
N ALA A 196 3.29 22.08 9.24
CA ALA A 196 1.97 22.57 9.62
C ALA A 196 1.79 24.06 9.26
N ASN A 197 2.79 24.90 9.53
CA ASN A 197 2.79 26.30 9.13
C ASN A 197 2.74 26.47 7.60
N ALA A 198 3.51 25.68 6.85
CA ALA A 198 3.46 25.69 5.40
C ALA A 198 2.10 25.21 4.85
N MET A 199 1.46 24.24 5.50
CA MET A 199 0.11 23.78 5.16
C MET A 199 -0.95 24.86 5.40
N ILE A 200 -0.86 25.60 6.51
CA ILE A 200 -1.78 26.70 6.80
C ILE A 200 -1.68 27.79 5.71
N LYS A 201 -0.45 28.17 5.33
CA LYS A 201 -0.21 29.09 4.21
C LYS A 201 -0.72 28.55 2.88
N LEU A 202 -0.60 27.24 2.64
CA LEU A 202 -1.17 26.60 1.46
C LEU A 202 -2.70 26.70 1.47
N TRP A 203 -3.35 26.53 2.63
CA TRP A 203 -4.80 26.53 2.76
C TRP A 203 -5.49 27.86 2.51
N GLU A 204 -4.75 28.97 2.57
CA GLU A 204 -5.22 30.27 2.10
C GLU A 204 -5.46 30.28 0.59
N LYS A 205 -4.75 29.42 -0.16
CA LYS A 205 -4.83 29.34 -1.63
C LYS A 205 -5.55 28.08 -2.14
N SER A 206 -5.40 26.93 -1.47
CA SER A 206 -5.99 25.66 -1.90
C SER A 206 -6.70 24.90 -0.77
N PRO A 207 -7.84 24.25 -1.02
CA PRO A 207 -8.60 23.59 0.05
C PRO A 207 -7.99 22.27 0.53
N ILE A 208 -7.12 21.65 -0.28
CA ILE A 208 -6.56 20.31 -0.02
C ILE A 208 -5.05 20.38 -0.02
N ALA A 209 -4.44 19.83 1.01
CA ALA A 209 -3.02 19.56 1.07
C ALA A 209 -2.75 18.08 0.74
N LYS A 210 -1.99 17.85 -0.33
CA LYS A 210 -1.54 16.50 -0.74
C LYS A 210 -0.07 16.33 -0.41
N ILE A 211 0.20 15.42 0.52
CA ILE A 211 1.53 15.15 1.06
C ILE A 211 1.96 13.77 0.58
N ALA A 212 3.09 13.67 -0.10
CA ALA A 212 3.70 12.40 -0.45
C ALA A 212 4.62 11.92 0.67
N VAL A 213 4.54 10.63 0.97
CA VAL A 213 5.45 9.97 1.90
C VAL A 213 6.69 9.53 1.11
N LYS A 214 7.87 9.98 1.54
CA LYS A 214 9.14 9.63 0.90
C LYS A 214 9.39 8.12 1.06
N LEU A 215 9.71 7.47 -0.06
CA LEU A 215 9.94 6.03 -0.11
C LEU A 215 11.36 5.67 0.32
N GLY A 216 11.52 4.56 1.03
CA GLY A 216 12.83 4.02 1.43
C GLY A 216 13.38 4.55 2.75
N ILE A 217 12.61 5.38 3.46
CA ILE A 217 12.98 5.83 4.81
C ILE A 217 12.58 4.75 5.81
N PRO A 218 13.50 4.27 6.67
CA PRO A 218 13.19 3.28 7.69
C PRO A 218 12.28 3.89 8.78
N ASN A 219 11.42 3.07 9.37
CA ASN A 219 10.53 3.42 10.47
C ASN A 219 9.46 4.50 10.17
N THR A 220 9.12 4.74 8.91
CA THR A 220 8.03 5.65 8.53
C THR A 220 6.66 5.17 9.05
N ASN A 221 5.95 6.02 9.79
CA ASN A 221 4.64 5.70 10.36
C ASN A 221 3.58 6.74 9.96
N ASP A 222 2.85 6.44 8.89
CA ASP A 222 1.78 7.28 8.32
C ASP A 222 0.70 7.65 9.33
N LYS A 223 0.45 6.80 10.33
CA LYS A 223 -0.56 7.04 11.36
C LYS A 223 -0.11 8.11 12.35
N LEU A 224 1.17 8.10 12.73
CA LEU A 224 1.72 9.11 13.64
C LEU A 224 1.83 10.46 12.93
N MET A 225 2.36 10.48 11.71
CA MET A 225 2.43 11.69 10.87
C MET A 225 1.05 12.36 10.73
N ALA A 226 0.03 11.58 10.40
CA ALA A 226 -1.33 12.11 10.24
C ALA A 226 -1.88 12.67 11.56
N ARG A 227 -1.73 11.95 12.68
CA ARG A 227 -2.23 12.41 13.99
C ARG A 227 -1.56 13.70 14.45
N GLU A 228 -0.26 13.82 14.27
CA GLU A 228 0.46 15.04 14.66
C GLU A 228 0.03 16.22 13.77
N LEU A 229 -0.07 16.02 12.46
CA LEU A 229 -0.55 17.06 11.55
C LEU A 229 -1.98 17.49 11.84
N GLU A 230 -2.87 16.53 12.14
CA GLU A 230 -4.25 16.79 12.56
C GLU A 230 -4.28 17.66 13.83
N HIS A 231 -3.46 17.34 14.83
CA HIS A 231 -3.38 18.12 16.07
C HIS A 231 -2.79 19.52 15.86
N LEU A 232 -1.72 19.65 15.06
CA LEU A 232 -1.05 20.94 14.83
C LEU A 232 -1.84 21.89 13.93
N THR A 233 -2.61 21.34 12.99
CA THR A 233 -3.30 22.15 11.98
C THR A 233 -4.79 22.24 12.20
N GLY A 234 -5.41 21.28 12.90
CA GLY A 234 -6.86 21.11 12.99
C GLY A 234 -7.51 20.68 11.67
N GLY A 235 -6.71 20.26 10.67
CA GLY A 235 -7.23 19.82 9.38
C GLY A 235 -7.88 18.44 9.44
N VAL A 236 -8.86 18.20 8.57
CA VAL A 236 -9.59 16.92 8.52
C VAL A 236 -8.85 15.93 7.62
N LEU A 237 -8.53 14.75 8.15
CA LEU A 237 -7.89 13.68 7.39
C LEU A 237 -8.89 13.04 6.40
N ILE A 238 -8.59 13.08 5.10
CA ILE A 238 -9.47 12.53 4.05
C ILE A 238 -9.07 11.11 3.68
N LEU A 239 -7.77 10.92 3.44
CA LEU A 239 -7.18 9.69 2.94
C LEU A 239 -5.76 9.53 3.49
N ARG A 240 -5.48 8.34 3.99
CA ARG A 240 -4.14 7.90 4.40
C ARG A 240 -3.78 6.64 3.63
N ASN A 241 -2.68 6.70 2.89
CA ASN A 241 -2.10 5.60 2.15
C ASN A 241 -0.58 5.58 2.40
N LYS A 242 0.08 4.45 2.09
CA LYS A 242 1.53 4.26 2.17
C LYS A 242 2.34 5.26 1.36
N PHE A 243 1.71 5.90 0.38
CA PHE A 243 2.36 6.85 -0.54
C PHE A 243 1.91 8.29 -0.32
N PHE A 244 0.70 8.50 0.19
CA PHE A 244 0.09 9.83 0.26
C PHE A 244 -0.76 9.99 1.51
N ILE A 245 -0.68 11.17 2.10
CA ILE A 245 -1.56 11.65 3.16
C ILE A 245 -2.26 12.89 2.62
N LEU A 246 -3.60 12.88 2.67
CA LEU A 246 -4.43 13.97 2.16
C LEU A 246 -5.20 14.61 3.31
N PHE A 247 -5.03 15.92 3.43
CA PHE A 247 -5.74 16.74 4.39
C PHE A 247 -6.65 17.74 3.70
N TYR A 248 -7.84 17.88 4.23
CA TYR A 248 -8.75 18.98 3.93
C TYR A 248 -8.60 20.05 5.00
N ARG A 249 -8.58 21.32 4.59
CA ARG A 249 -8.47 22.44 5.53
C ARG A 249 -9.59 22.46 6.58
N GLY A 250 -10.80 22.02 6.23
CA GLY A 250 -12.01 22.14 7.06
C GLY A 250 -12.99 23.23 6.58
N LYS A 251 -14.27 23.13 6.95
CA LYS A 251 -15.30 24.17 6.66
C LYS A 251 -15.19 25.37 7.61
N ASP A 252 -14.52 25.15 8.73
CA ASP A 252 -14.19 26.02 9.86
C ASP A 252 -12.92 26.85 9.64
N PHE A 253 -12.14 26.56 8.59
CA PHE A 253 -10.88 27.26 8.36
C PHE A 253 -11.10 28.72 7.94
N LEU A 254 -10.50 29.63 8.70
CA LEU A 254 -10.49 31.06 8.42
C LEU A 254 -9.06 31.50 8.06
N PRO A 255 -8.87 32.27 6.97
CA PRO A 255 -7.59 32.90 6.69
C PRO A 255 -7.11 33.75 7.86
N SER A 256 -5.79 33.84 8.04
CA SER A 256 -5.17 34.48 9.21
C SER A 256 -5.69 35.91 9.45
N GLU A 257 -5.90 36.68 8.39
CA GLU A 257 -6.44 38.04 8.45
C GLU A 257 -7.88 38.08 8.97
N VAL A 258 -8.75 37.22 8.44
CA VAL A 258 -10.16 37.12 8.85
C VAL A 258 -10.27 36.61 10.28
N ALA A 259 -9.45 35.62 10.65
CA ALA A 259 -9.38 35.09 12.01
C ALA A 259 -9.03 36.19 13.02
N ASN A 260 -8.05 37.05 12.72
CA ASN A 260 -7.68 38.17 13.58
C ASN A 260 -8.83 39.18 13.77
N LEU A 261 -9.58 39.47 12.69
CA LEU A 261 -10.76 40.34 12.76
C LEU A 261 -11.87 39.74 13.63
N VAL A 262 -12.14 38.45 13.47
CA VAL A 262 -13.14 37.73 14.28
C VAL A 262 -12.73 37.74 15.76
N LEU A 263 -11.49 37.39 16.06
CA LEU A 263 -10.95 37.41 17.44
C LEU A 263 -10.94 38.82 18.05
N ALA A 264 -10.68 39.86 17.26
CA ALA A 264 -10.77 41.24 17.73
C ALA A 264 -12.22 41.61 18.04
N ARG A 265 -13.17 41.20 17.19
CA ARG A 265 -14.60 41.45 17.39
C ARG A 265 -15.15 40.68 18.60
N GLU A 266 -14.76 39.44 18.78
CA GLU A 266 -15.14 38.61 19.93
C GLU A 266 -14.63 39.22 21.24
N ARG A 267 -13.36 39.64 21.31
CA ARG A 267 -12.81 40.33 22.50
C ARG A 267 -13.56 41.62 22.83
N GLU A 268 -13.97 42.37 21.82
CA GLU A 268 -14.75 43.59 22.02
C GLU A 268 -16.16 43.26 22.56
N LEU A 269 -16.80 42.22 22.05
CA LEU A 269 -18.09 41.75 22.57
C LEU A 269 -17.97 41.25 24.02
N GLU A 270 -16.92 40.50 24.35
CA GLU A 270 -16.65 40.06 25.72
C GLU A 270 -16.43 41.25 26.67
N ARG A 271 -15.71 42.28 26.21
CA ARG A 271 -15.50 43.52 26.97
C ARG A 271 -16.81 44.24 27.26
N CYS A 272 -17.70 44.34 26.28
CA CYS A 272 -19.04 44.91 26.46
C CYS A 272 -19.88 44.08 27.42
N GLN A 273 -19.87 42.75 27.28
CA GLN A 273 -20.61 41.84 28.17
C GLN A 273 -20.14 41.95 29.62
N LEU A 274 -18.82 41.99 29.86
CA LEU A 274 -18.26 42.21 31.20
C LEU A 274 -18.63 43.58 31.77
N HIS A 275 -18.66 44.62 30.92
CA HIS A 275 -19.09 45.95 31.34
C HIS A 275 -20.58 45.97 31.75
N GLU A 276 -21.45 45.32 30.98
CA GLU A 276 -22.87 45.18 31.27
C GLU A 276 -23.10 44.38 32.57
N GLU A 277 -22.39 43.27 32.78
CA GLU A 277 -22.44 42.53 34.05
C GLU A 277 -21.97 43.37 35.23
N GLY A 278 -20.84 44.09 35.08
CA GLY A 278 -20.35 45.02 36.10
C GLY A 278 -21.36 46.11 36.42
N ALA A 279 -22.07 46.65 35.43
CA ALA A 279 -23.15 47.62 35.62
C ALA A 279 -24.38 47.01 36.31
N ARG A 280 -24.72 45.74 36.00
CA ARG A 280 -25.80 45.00 36.68
C ARG A 280 -25.47 44.73 38.15
N CYS A 281 -24.20 44.49 38.50
CA CYS A 281 -23.76 44.25 39.88
C CYS A 281 -23.62 45.54 40.73
N LYS A 282 -23.38 46.71 40.12
CA LYS A 282 -23.24 48.00 40.84
C LYS A 282 -24.43 48.40 41.73
N PRO A 283 -25.71 48.31 41.30
CA PRO A 283 -26.86 48.65 42.15
C PRO A 283 -27.15 47.60 43.24
N ILE A 284 -26.59 46.40 43.12
CA ILE A 284 -26.70 45.33 44.14
C ILE A 284 -25.71 45.61 45.28
N ASN A 285 -24.50 46.11 44.97
CA ASN A 285 -23.48 46.41 45.97
C ASN A 285 -23.68 47.77 46.69
N SER A 286 -24.55 48.65 46.18
CA SER A 286 -24.83 49.96 46.79
C SER A 286 -26.06 49.97 47.70
N ARG A 287 -26.69 48.81 47.95
CA ARG A 287 -27.78 48.62 48.90
C ARG A 287 -27.39 47.50 49.85
N TYR A 288 -27.51 47.77 51.15
CA TYR A 288 -27.19 46.94 52.31
C TYR A 288 -25.76 47.07 52.87
N GLU A 289 -25.56 48.06 53.74
CA GLU A 289 -25.17 47.71 55.11
C GLU A 289 -26.42 47.16 55.81
N VAL A 290 -26.23 46.09 56.58
CA VAL A 290 -27.18 45.32 57.40
C VAL A 290 -27.79 44.06 56.74
N ASP A 291 -27.54 42.95 57.45
CA ASP A 291 -27.89 41.55 57.22
C ASP A 291 -29.34 41.30 56.78
N GLU A 292 -29.50 40.54 55.68
CA GLU A 292 -30.29 39.30 55.66
C GLU A 292 -30.16 38.61 54.30
N ILE A 293 -30.12 37.28 54.34
CA ILE A 293 -29.94 36.36 53.22
C ILE A 293 -31.11 36.53 52.23
N ILE A 294 -30.96 37.42 51.26
CA ILE A 294 -31.72 37.32 50.01
C ILE A 294 -30.76 36.75 49.00
N ALA A 295 -30.82 35.42 48.85
CA ALA A 295 -30.34 34.74 47.67
C ALA A 295 -31.11 35.30 46.46
N THR A 296 -30.69 36.45 45.95
CA THR A 296 -31.15 36.94 44.65
C THR A 296 -30.71 35.89 43.67
N SER A 297 -31.68 35.12 43.20
CA SER A 297 -31.54 34.04 42.23
C SER A 297 -30.48 34.40 41.20
N SER A 298 -29.35 33.69 41.25
CA SER A 298 -28.20 33.77 40.31
C SER A 298 -28.58 33.48 38.84
N SER A 299 -29.87 33.41 38.54
CA SER A 299 -30.46 33.01 37.28
C SER A 299 -30.48 34.18 36.29
N GLY A 300 -29.94 33.99 35.08
CA GLY A 300 -29.81 35.00 34.03
C GLY A 300 -28.47 35.76 34.00
N THR A 301 -27.47 35.33 34.78
CA THR A 301 -26.13 35.94 34.78
C THR A 301 -25.31 35.42 33.59
N PHE A 302 -24.43 36.21 32.99
CA PHE A 302 -23.58 35.73 31.89
C PHE A 302 -22.51 34.73 32.39
N SER A 303 -22.09 34.81 33.65
CA SER A 303 -21.37 33.71 34.32
C SER A 303 -22.16 32.40 34.40
N GLU A 304 -23.47 32.46 34.65
CA GLU A 304 -24.34 31.27 34.64
C GLU A 304 -24.52 30.78 33.19
N PHE A 305 -24.69 31.66 32.21
CA PHE A 305 -24.71 31.27 30.80
C PHE A 305 -23.41 30.58 30.37
N LYS A 306 -22.25 31.09 30.77
CA LYS A 306 -20.94 30.45 30.57
C LYS A 306 -20.85 29.09 31.26
N HIS A 307 -21.35 28.98 32.50
CA HIS A 307 -21.38 27.73 33.24
C HIS A 307 -22.36 26.71 32.60
N MET A 308 -23.52 27.15 32.13
CA MET A 308 -24.51 26.34 31.42
C MET A 308 -23.99 25.88 30.06
N THR A 309 -23.40 26.76 29.26
CA THR A 309 -22.80 26.39 27.97
C THR A 309 -21.62 25.45 28.15
N THR A 310 -20.78 25.63 29.18
CA THR A 310 -19.67 24.72 29.48
C THR A 310 -20.17 23.37 29.97
N LYS A 311 -21.14 23.35 30.90
CA LYS A 311 -21.70 22.13 31.48
C LYS A 311 -22.50 21.32 30.45
N TYR A 312 -23.41 21.95 29.72
CA TYR A 312 -24.28 21.28 28.74
C TYR A 312 -23.62 21.13 27.36
N GLY A 313 -22.69 22.00 26.97
CA GLY A 313 -21.93 21.87 25.72
C GLY A 313 -21.03 20.63 25.68
N THR A 314 -20.39 20.30 26.80
CA THR A 314 -19.60 19.06 26.95
C THR A 314 -20.51 17.84 27.02
N ILE A 315 -21.59 17.89 27.82
CA ILE A 315 -22.52 16.76 27.96
C ILE A 315 -23.21 16.42 26.63
N CYS A 316 -23.65 17.40 25.84
CA CYS A 316 -24.33 17.15 24.56
C CYS A 316 -23.42 16.56 23.46
N ASN A 317 -22.10 16.76 23.55
CA ASN A 317 -21.15 16.10 22.64
C ASN A 317 -20.83 14.70 23.15
N GLU A 318 -20.54 14.53 24.44
CA GLU A 318 -20.18 13.22 25.01
C GLU A 318 -21.33 12.21 25.03
N THR A 319 -22.56 12.62 25.39
CA THR A 319 -23.71 11.69 25.40
C THR A 319 -24.15 11.32 23.99
N LYS A 320 -24.17 12.26 23.04
CA LYS A 320 -24.48 11.93 21.64
C LYS A 320 -23.41 11.04 21.03
N ASP A 321 -22.13 11.31 21.28
CA ASP A 321 -21.04 10.49 20.75
C ASP A 321 -21.02 9.10 21.40
N PHE A 322 -21.33 8.97 22.69
CA PHE A 322 -21.46 7.69 23.38
C PHE A 322 -22.67 6.88 22.88
N ASP A 323 -23.84 7.51 22.74
CA ASP A 323 -25.05 6.86 22.22
C ASP A 323 -24.87 6.43 20.76
N ILE A 324 -24.24 7.28 19.93
CA ILE A 324 -23.89 6.94 18.54
C ILE A 324 -22.88 5.79 18.51
N GLN A 325 -21.87 5.81 19.39
CA GLN A 325 -20.87 4.74 19.44
C GLN A 325 -21.52 3.41 19.84
N MET A 326 -22.35 3.41 20.88
CA MET A 326 -23.10 2.23 21.33
C MET A 326 -24.03 1.68 20.24
N GLU A 327 -24.76 2.54 19.53
CA GLU A 327 -25.64 2.09 18.45
C GLU A 327 -24.83 1.53 17.27
N THR A 328 -23.66 2.12 16.94
CA THR A 328 -22.78 1.57 15.90
C THR A 328 -22.17 0.22 16.27
N GLU A 329 -21.85 0.00 17.55
CA GLU A 329 -21.35 -1.29 18.04
C GLU A 329 -22.45 -2.36 17.99
N LYS A 330 -23.66 -2.00 18.40
CA LYS A 330 -24.84 -2.87 18.29
C LYS A 330 -25.13 -3.27 16.85
N GLU A 331 -25.09 -2.31 15.92
CA GLU A 331 -25.30 -2.59 14.48
C GLU A 331 -24.18 -3.47 13.89
N LYS A 332 -22.92 -3.29 14.33
CA LYS A 332 -21.81 -4.18 13.93
C LYS A 332 -22.05 -5.62 14.39
N LEU A 333 -22.43 -5.81 15.65
CA LEU A 333 -22.72 -7.13 16.22
C LEU A 333 -23.90 -7.78 15.50
N GLN A 334 -24.96 -7.03 15.20
CA GLN A 334 -26.10 -7.54 14.44
C GLN A 334 -25.69 -8.00 13.03
N ARG A 335 -24.89 -7.21 12.31
CA ARG A 335 -24.36 -7.61 10.99
C ARG A 335 -23.42 -8.82 11.05
N GLU A 336 -22.73 -9.04 12.17
CA GLU A 336 -21.92 -10.24 12.40
C GLU A 336 -22.81 -11.47 12.61
N LEU A 337 -23.84 -11.33 13.43
CA LEU A 337 -24.81 -12.38 13.72
C LEU A 337 -25.52 -12.86 12.43
N GLU A 338 -26.04 -11.93 11.62
CA GLU A 338 -26.65 -12.25 10.32
C GLU A 338 -25.69 -12.97 9.36
N ARG A 339 -24.40 -12.60 9.38
CA ARG A 339 -23.36 -13.26 8.57
C ARG A 339 -23.14 -14.70 9.03
N GLU A 340 -23.05 -14.93 10.33
CA GLU A 340 -22.89 -16.27 10.89
C GLU A 340 -24.14 -17.13 10.66
N GLU A 341 -25.33 -16.57 10.81
CA GLU A 341 -26.58 -17.25 10.48
C GLU A 341 -26.63 -17.68 9.01
N ARG A 342 -26.24 -16.79 8.09
CA ARG A 342 -26.16 -17.12 6.65
C ARG A 342 -25.12 -18.20 6.37
N ARG A 343 -23.95 -18.15 7.03
CA ARG A 343 -22.92 -19.20 6.92
C ARG A 343 -23.45 -20.54 7.41
N LEU A 344 -24.11 -20.56 8.57
CA LEU A 344 -24.74 -21.76 9.13
C LEU A 344 -25.81 -22.32 8.21
N PHE A 345 -26.66 -21.46 7.63
CA PHE A 345 -27.67 -21.89 6.67
C PHE A 345 -27.06 -22.57 5.43
N ILE A 346 -26.00 -21.97 4.86
CA ILE A 346 -25.29 -22.56 3.71
C ILE A 346 -24.67 -23.90 4.10
N LEU A 347 -24.04 -23.98 5.27
CA LEU A 347 -23.39 -25.20 5.74
C LEU A 347 -24.41 -26.33 5.97
N LYS A 348 -25.52 -26.04 6.65
CA LYS A 348 -26.64 -26.99 6.85
C LYS A 348 -27.16 -27.52 5.51
N LYS A 349 -27.33 -26.64 4.51
CA LYS A 349 -27.76 -27.04 3.16
C LYS A 349 -26.73 -27.93 2.45
N LYS A 350 -25.44 -27.65 2.62
CA LYS A 350 -24.36 -28.50 2.07
C LYS A 350 -24.35 -29.89 2.73
N ILE A 351 -24.45 -29.94 4.06
CA ILE A 351 -24.52 -31.20 4.82
C ILE A 351 -25.71 -32.05 4.36
N ALA A 352 -26.89 -31.44 4.20
CA ALA A 352 -28.08 -32.16 3.74
C ALA A 352 -27.90 -32.74 2.32
N ARG A 353 -27.24 -32.01 1.41
CA ARG A 353 -26.93 -32.50 0.07
C ARG A 353 -25.95 -33.66 0.09
N SER A 354 -24.84 -33.52 0.82
CA SER A 354 -23.85 -34.60 0.92
C SER A 354 -24.43 -35.84 1.61
N ALA A 355 -25.29 -35.67 2.62
CA ALA A 355 -25.95 -36.79 3.28
C ALA A 355 -26.87 -37.55 2.31
N LYS A 356 -27.63 -36.83 1.47
CA LYS A 356 -28.48 -37.43 0.43
C LYS A 356 -27.67 -38.16 -0.65
N GLU A 357 -26.51 -37.62 -1.02
CA GLU A 357 -25.62 -38.23 -2.00
C GLU A 357 -24.96 -39.49 -1.44
N LEU A 358 -24.49 -39.44 -0.19
CA LEU A 358 -23.98 -40.61 0.53
C LEU A 358 -25.04 -41.71 0.67
N SER A 359 -26.31 -41.36 0.97
CA SER A 359 -27.37 -42.36 1.03
C SER A 359 -27.63 -43.03 -0.32
N ARG A 360 -27.52 -42.28 -1.43
CA ARG A 360 -27.66 -42.84 -2.78
C ARG A 360 -26.50 -43.78 -3.12
N LEU A 361 -25.27 -43.34 -2.89
CA LEU A 361 -24.10 -44.17 -3.10
C LEU A 361 -24.13 -45.43 -2.25
N ASN A 362 -24.54 -45.33 -0.97
CA ASN A 362 -24.69 -46.50 -0.11
C ASN A 362 -25.81 -47.45 -0.57
N SER A 363 -26.91 -46.94 -1.15
CA SER A 363 -27.95 -47.82 -1.73
C SER A 363 -27.54 -48.44 -3.07
N GLU A 364 -26.67 -47.75 -3.83
CA GLU A 364 -26.07 -48.30 -5.06
C GLU A 364 -24.92 -49.27 -4.74
N TRP A 365 -24.28 -49.10 -3.59
CA TRP A 365 -23.29 -49.98 -2.99
C TRP A 365 -23.96 -51.00 -2.06
N GLU A 366 -24.87 -51.81 -2.60
CA GLU A 366 -25.04 -53.13 -2.02
C GLU A 366 -23.84 -53.97 -2.49
N PRO A 367 -22.94 -54.41 -1.59
CA PRO A 367 -21.85 -55.29 -2.00
C PRO A 367 -22.50 -56.54 -2.58
N THR A 368 -22.24 -56.83 -3.85
CA THR A 368 -22.48 -58.18 -4.38
C THR A 368 -21.87 -59.14 -3.38
N GLU A 369 -22.68 -60.01 -2.77
CA GLU A 369 -22.23 -61.05 -1.88
C GLU A 369 -20.96 -61.64 -2.50
N GLN A 370 -19.84 -61.51 -1.77
CA GLN A 370 -18.56 -61.98 -2.25
C GLN A 370 -18.76 -63.42 -2.69
N CYS A 371 -18.72 -63.65 -4.01
CA CYS A 371 -18.78 -65.00 -4.55
C CYS A 371 -17.55 -65.69 -3.98
N ILE A 372 -17.77 -66.61 -3.03
CA ILE A 372 -16.72 -67.32 -2.32
C ILE A 372 -16.14 -68.36 -3.28
N ASP A 373 -15.44 -67.92 -4.31
CA ASP A 373 -14.34 -68.69 -4.90
C ASP A 373 -13.08 -68.30 -4.12
N LEU A 374 -13.07 -68.63 -2.82
CA LEU A 374 -11.85 -68.61 -2.04
C LEU A 374 -10.94 -69.68 -2.64
N GLU A 375 -10.00 -69.27 -3.50
CA GLU A 375 -8.79 -70.04 -3.76
C GLU A 375 -8.12 -70.31 -2.41
N MET A 376 -8.43 -71.47 -1.82
CA MET A 376 -7.84 -71.90 -0.54
C MET A 376 -6.38 -72.25 -0.76
N ILE A 377 -5.50 -71.25 -0.67
CA ILE A 377 -4.06 -71.46 -0.50
C ILE A 377 -3.86 -72.24 0.81
N THR A 378 -3.20 -73.40 0.73
CA THR A 378 -2.89 -74.17 1.94
C THR A 378 -1.81 -73.46 2.76
N GLU A 379 -1.75 -73.74 4.06
CA GLU A 379 -0.77 -73.09 4.95
C GLU A 379 0.68 -73.41 4.52
N GLU A 380 0.93 -74.58 3.93
CA GLU A 380 2.24 -74.98 3.40
C GLU A 380 2.62 -74.14 2.17
N GLU A 381 1.68 -73.95 1.23
CA GLU A 381 1.86 -73.10 0.06
C GLU A 381 2.12 -71.65 0.49
N ARG A 382 1.35 -71.14 1.47
CA ARG A 382 1.50 -69.80 2.04
C ARG A 382 2.88 -69.59 2.66
N GLN A 383 3.40 -70.58 3.39
CA GLN A 383 4.75 -70.52 3.96
C GLN A 383 5.85 -70.58 2.89
N CYS A 384 5.65 -71.37 1.83
CA CYS A 384 6.57 -71.42 0.70
C CYS A 384 6.62 -70.06 -0.01
N LEU A 385 5.47 -69.49 -0.35
CA LEU A 385 5.33 -68.18 -0.99
C LEU A 385 5.91 -67.06 -0.12
N ARG A 386 5.74 -67.12 1.21
CA ARG A 386 6.40 -66.18 2.15
C ARG A 386 7.92 -66.24 2.03
N LYS A 387 8.51 -67.44 2.02
CA LYS A 387 9.97 -67.62 1.89
C LYS A 387 10.49 -67.10 0.55
N ILE A 388 9.76 -67.34 -0.54
CA ILE A 388 10.10 -66.84 -1.87
C ILE A 388 9.97 -65.32 -1.90
N GLY A 389 8.84 -64.78 -1.43
CA GLY A 389 8.52 -63.35 -1.38
C GLY A 389 9.57 -62.52 -0.64
N LEU A 390 10.13 -63.04 0.45
CA LEU A 390 11.22 -62.38 1.18
C LEU A 390 12.51 -62.26 0.35
N LYS A 391 12.82 -63.29 -0.47
CA LYS A 391 14.00 -63.36 -1.36
C LYS A 391 13.82 -62.61 -2.69
N VAL A 392 12.64 -62.05 -2.97
CA VAL A 392 12.40 -61.29 -4.19
C VAL A 392 13.19 -59.98 -4.21
N ASN A 393 13.99 -59.79 -5.26
CA ASN A 393 14.85 -58.61 -5.44
C ASN A 393 14.11 -57.37 -5.98
N LYS A 394 13.04 -57.54 -6.78
CA LYS A 394 12.24 -56.39 -7.28
C LYS A 394 11.22 -56.00 -6.23
N ILE A 395 11.27 -54.74 -5.79
CA ILE A 395 10.45 -54.20 -4.71
C ILE A 395 9.64 -53.01 -5.23
N LEU A 396 8.39 -52.91 -4.78
CA LEU A 396 7.52 -51.76 -5.04
C LEU A 396 7.48 -50.89 -3.79
N MET A 397 7.83 -49.61 -3.88
CA MET A 397 7.83 -48.71 -2.71
C MET A 397 6.55 -47.89 -2.64
N LEU A 398 5.84 -47.98 -1.51
CA LEU A 398 4.69 -47.14 -1.20
C LEU A 398 5.15 -45.81 -0.60
N GLY A 399 4.86 -44.71 -1.32
CA GLY A 399 5.15 -43.35 -0.90
C GLY A 399 4.10 -42.75 0.04
N ARG A 400 4.25 -41.45 0.35
CA ARG A 400 3.33 -40.70 1.24
C ARG A 400 1.87 -40.66 0.76
N ARG A 401 1.64 -40.79 -0.54
CA ARG A 401 0.31 -40.74 -1.16
C ARG A 401 -0.52 -42.01 -0.90
N GLY A 402 0.11 -43.11 -0.49
CA GLY A 402 -0.59 -44.39 -0.30
C GLY A 402 -0.89 -45.09 -1.63
N ILE A 403 -1.98 -45.85 -1.65
CA ILE A 403 -2.42 -46.67 -2.77
C ILE A 403 -3.19 -45.79 -3.76
N PHE A 404 -2.81 -45.84 -5.02
CA PHE A 404 -3.51 -45.21 -6.12
C PHE A 404 -3.34 -46.08 -7.36
N ASP A 405 -4.11 -45.79 -8.41
CA ASP A 405 -4.20 -46.62 -9.61
C ASP A 405 -2.83 -47.00 -10.22
N GLY A 406 -1.89 -46.05 -10.30
CA GLY A 406 -0.54 -46.33 -10.78
C GLY A 406 0.28 -47.32 -9.92
N VAL A 407 -0.02 -47.45 -8.61
CA VAL A 407 0.59 -48.50 -7.76
C VAL A 407 0.01 -49.86 -8.13
N ILE A 408 -1.31 -49.95 -8.31
CA ILE A 408 -2.01 -51.17 -8.68
C ILE A 408 -1.57 -51.64 -10.07
N GLY A 409 -1.50 -50.74 -11.05
CA GLY A 409 -0.95 -51.04 -12.38
C GLY A 409 0.50 -51.55 -12.34
N ASN A 410 1.35 -51.00 -11.46
CA ASN A 410 2.70 -51.53 -11.25
C ASN A 410 2.72 -52.93 -10.62
N MET A 411 1.79 -53.22 -9.71
CA MET A 411 1.62 -54.57 -9.15
C MET A 411 1.23 -55.57 -10.24
N HIS A 412 0.26 -55.24 -11.09
CA HIS A 412 -0.12 -56.08 -12.23
C HIS A 412 1.02 -56.29 -13.22
N LEU A 413 1.84 -55.27 -13.49
CA LEU A 413 3.02 -55.41 -14.33
C LEU A 413 4.06 -56.38 -13.72
N HIS A 414 4.26 -56.33 -12.41
CA HIS A 414 5.10 -57.33 -11.74
C HIS A 414 4.50 -58.73 -11.85
N TRP A 415 3.18 -58.85 -11.72
CA TRP A 415 2.46 -60.11 -11.83
C TRP A 415 2.41 -60.73 -13.23
N LYS A 416 2.71 -59.94 -14.27
CA LYS A 416 2.89 -60.44 -15.64
C LYS A 416 4.13 -61.33 -15.79
N HIS A 417 5.16 -61.08 -14.99
CA HIS A 417 6.46 -61.76 -15.10
C HIS A 417 6.83 -62.58 -13.85
N ARG A 418 6.02 -62.51 -12.79
CA ARG A 418 6.24 -63.15 -11.49
C ARG A 418 4.89 -63.43 -10.86
N GLU A 419 4.84 -64.35 -9.91
CA GLU A 419 3.57 -64.63 -9.21
C GLU A 419 3.45 -63.87 -7.89
N ILE A 420 4.56 -63.31 -7.39
CA ILE A 420 4.66 -62.65 -6.09
C ILE A 420 5.18 -61.22 -6.24
N VAL A 421 4.56 -60.30 -5.49
CA VAL A 421 4.99 -58.90 -5.38
C VAL A 421 5.33 -58.58 -3.93
N LYS A 422 6.47 -57.90 -3.75
CA LYS A 422 6.93 -57.38 -2.46
C LYS A 422 6.76 -55.87 -2.44
N VAL A 423 5.82 -55.38 -1.65
CA VAL A 423 5.54 -53.96 -1.47
C VAL A 423 6.13 -53.48 -0.14
N ILE A 424 6.95 -52.44 -0.16
CA ILE A 424 7.58 -51.88 1.05
C ILE A 424 6.87 -50.58 1.42
N THR A 425 6.42 -50.48 2.67
CA THR A 425 5.81 -49.29 3.24
C THR A 425 6.66 -48.73 4.37
N MET A 426 6.74 -47.40 4.46
CA MET A 426 7.44 -46.69 5.54
C MET A 426 6.50 -46.22 6.65
N GLN A 427 5.28 -46.78 6.70
CA GLN A 427 4.30 -46.46 7.74
C GLN A 427 4.80 -46.97 9.10
N LYS A 428 4.56 -46.18 10.16
CA LYS A 428 5.06 -46.48 11.52
C LYS A 428 4.12 -47.41 12.28
N THR A 429 2.82 -47.32 12.04
CA THR A 429 1.78 -47.99 12.83
C THR A 429 1.31 -49.27 12.15
N VAL A 430 1.32 -50.39 12.88
CA VAL A 430 0.88 -51.71 12.35
C VAL A 430 -0.57 -51.68 11.88
N SER A 431 -1.47 -51.00 12.59
CA SER A 431 -2.88 -50.88 12.19
C SER A 431 -3.07 -50.20 10.82
N GLN A 432 -2.25 -49.19 10.52
CA GLN A 432 -2.26 -48.52 9.20
C GLN A 432 -1.71 -49.44 8.11
N VAL A 433 -0.68 -50.23 8.43
CA VAL A 433 -0.11 -51.22 7.50
C VAL A 433 -1.13 -52.32 7.20
N ASN A 434 -1.85 -52.80 8.21
CA ASN A 434 -2.92 -53.79 8.03
C ASN A 434 -4.07 -53.25 7.19
N TYR A 435 -4.49 -52.00 7.41
CA TYR A 435 -5.48 -51.34 6.58
C TYR A 435 -5.01 -51.21 5.13
N THR A 436 -3.77 -50.79 4.93
CA THR A 436 -3.13 -50.67 3.61
C THR A 436 -3.03 -52.03 2.92
N ALA A 437 -2.69 -53.10 3.65
CA ALA A 437 -2.61 -54.45 3.11
C ALA A 437 -3.98 -54.96 2.63
N ARG A 438 -5.04 -54.76 3.44
CA ARG A 438 -6.42 -55.10 3.04
C ARG A 438 -6.89 -54.29 1.84
N GLN A 439 -6.55 -53.01 1.79
CA GLN A 439 -6.90 -52.16 0.66
C GLN A 439 -6.17 -52.60 -0.62
N LEU A 440 -4.88 -53.00 -0.53
CA LEU A 440 -4.17 -53.58 -1.66
C LEU A 440 -4.83 -54.89 -2.14
N GLU A 441 -5.24 -55.77 -1.23
CA GLU A 441 -5.93 -57.02 -1.55
C GLU A 441 -7.24 -56.77 -2.30
N VAL A 442 -8.08 -55.84 -1.82
CA VAL A 442 -9.35 -55.49 -2.47
C VAL A 442 -9.14 -54.82 -3.82
N GLU A 443 -8.23 -53.85 -3.92
CA GLU A 443 -8.04 -53.04 -5.14
C GLU A 443 -7.28 -53.79 -6.24
N SER A 444 -6.35 -54.68 -5.87
CA SER A 444 -5.55 -55.44 -6.84
C SER A 444 -6.10 -56.84 -7.13
N GLY A 445 -7.02 -57.35 -6.31
CA GLY A 445 -7.54 -58.71 -6.38
C GLY A 445 -6.52 -59.80 -6.03
N GLY A 446 -5.32 -59.43 -5.55
CA GLY A 446 -4.29 -60.39 -5.14
C GLY A 446 -4.44 -60.84 -3.70
N ILE A 447 -3.97 -62.04 -3.38
CA ILE A 447 -4.11 -62.68 -2.07
C ILE A 447 -2.98 -62.22 -1.14
N LEU A 448 -3.34 -61.75 0.07
CA LEU A 448 -2.37 -61.34 1.08
C LEU A 448 -1.68 -62.56 1.74
N ILE A 449 -0.38 -62.73 1.48
CA ILE A 449 0.41 -63.85 2.03
C ILE A 449 1.00 -63.50 3.40
N ALA A 450 1.70 -62.37 3.53
CA ALA A 450 2.37 -62.01 4.78
C ALA A 450 2.65 -60.50 4.89
N ILE A 451 2.64 -60.01 6.13
CA ILE A 451 3.12 -58.68 6.51
C ILE A 451 4.34 -58.89 7.41
N GLU A 452 5.50 -58.43 6.95
CA GLU A 452 6.79 -58.66 7.59
C GLU A 452 7.43 -57.36 8.03
N LYS A 453 7.97 -57.33 9.24
CA LYS A 453 8.64 -56.15 9.78
C LYS A 453 10.09 -56.13 9.31
N LEU A 454 10.51 -55.02 8.69
CA LEU A 454 11.89 -54.80 8.25
C LEU A 454 12.63 -53.83 9.21
N ARG A 455 13.95 -53.69 9.02
CA ARG A 455 14.77 -52.70 9.76
C ARG A 455 14.26 -51.26 9.59
N LYS A 456 13.67 -50.96 8.42
CA LYS A 456 13.00 -49.69 8.12
C LYS A 456 11.70 -50.01 7.40
N GLY A 457 10.57 -49.90 8.10
CA GLY A 457 9.23 -50.10 7.54
C GLY A 457 8.74 -51.55 7.57
N TYR A 458 7.74 -51.84 6.75
CA TYR A 458 7.08 -53.13 6.63
C TYR A 458 7.06 -53.60 5.17
N ALA A 459 7.24 -54.89 4.96
CA ALA A 459 7.05 -55.55 3.67
C ALA A 459 5.70 -56.27 3.64
N ILE A 460 4.87 -55.93 2.67
CA ILE A 460 3.60 -56.59 2.37
C ILE A 460 3.85 -57.48 1.17
N ILE A 461 3.58 -58.78 1.31
CA ILE A 461 3.77 -59.78 0.26
C ILE A 461 2.40 -60.20 -0.26
N LEU A 462 2.15 -59.96 -1.54
CA LEU A 462 0.92 -60.35 -2.22
C LEU A 462 1.20 -61.36 -3.33
N TYR A 463 0.29 -62.31 -3.49
CA TYR A 463 0.30 -63.33 -4.53
C TYR A 463 -0.81 -63.07 -5.55
N ARG A 464 -0.56 -63.37 -6.83
CA ARG A 464 -1.51 -63.10 -7.91
C ARG A 464 -2.79 -63.95 -7.83
N GLY A 465 -2.73 -65.19 -7.35
CA GLY A 465 -3.81 -66.17 -7.53
C GLY A 465 -3.59 -67.04 -8.77
N LYS A 466 -4.12 -68.27 -8.77
CA LYS A 466 -3.93 -69.27 -9.84
C LYS A 466 -4.87 -69.01 -11.04
N THR A 467 -6.00 -68.34 -10.83
CA THR A 467 -7.05 -68.10 -11.85
C THR A 467 -7.03 -66.71 -12.50
N ILE A 468 -6.25 -65.75 -12.00
CA ILE A 468 -6.19 -64.41 -12.61
C ILE A 468 -5.35 -64.47 -13.89
N SER A 469 -6.00 -64.60 -15.05
CA SER A 469 -5.36 -64.26 -16.33
C SER A 469 -5.23 -62.73 -16.41
N VAL A 470 -4.00 -62.24 -16.55
CA VAL A 470 -3.74 -60.80 -16.75
C VAL A 470 -4.28 -60.46 -18.14
N ARG A 471 -5.47 -59.83 -18.18
CA ARG A 471 -6.05 -59.29 -19.42
C ARG A 471 -5.20 -58.18 -20.01
#